data_AF-A0A4E0QQR2-F1
#
_entry.id   AF-A0A4E0QQR2-F1
#
_cell.length_a   1.000
_cell.length_b   1.000
_cell.length_c   1.000
_cell.angle_alpha   90.00
_cell.angle_beta   90.00
_cell.angle_gamma   90.00
#
_symmetry.space_group_name_H-M   'P 1'
#
loop_
_entity.id
_entity.type
_entity.pdbx_description
1 polymer ?
#
loop_
_entity_poly.entity_id
_entity_poly.type
_entity_poly.pdbx_seq_one_letter_code
_entity_poly.pdbx_strand_id
1 'polypeptide(L)' 'MDYPKLNQVIFIGVFDLKEFNNEHYLSRHLVLNCETLEQELREIEFNFIELPKLTKKASELKTNTLKI' A
#
# COMPACT_ATOMS: atom_id res chain seq x y z
N MET A 1 -33.29 -9.41 6.60
CA MET A 1 -32.30 -9.33 7.70
C MET A 1 -30.95 -9.57 7.06
N ASP A 2 -30.50 -8.65 6.21
CA ASP A 2 -29.20 -8.75 5.53
C ASP A 2 -28.50 -7.43 5.77
N TYR A 3 -27.73 -7.37 6.85
CA TYR A 3 -26.64 -6.39 6.93
C TYR A 3 -25.72 -6.67 5.74
N PRO A 4 -25.34 -5.67 4.94
CA PRO A 4 -24.52 -5.93 3.77
C PRO A 4 -23.23 -6.56 4.28
N LYS A 5 -22.88 -7.74 3.75
CA LYS A 5 -21.53 -8.31 3.84
C LYS A 5 -20.57 -7.18 3.53
N LEU A 6 -19.95 -6.60 4.57
CA LEU A 6 -19.06 -5.47 4.42
C LEU A 6 -17.82 -6.02 3.71
N ASN A 7 -17.85 -5.96 2.39
CA ASN A 7 -16.83 -6.47 1.51
C ASN A 7 -15.61 -5.55 1.65
N GLN A 8 -14.74 -5.87 2.62
CA GLN A 8 -13.39 -5.30 2.77
C GLN A 8 -13.30 -3.76 2.83
N VAL A 9 -13.00 -3.21 4.01
CA VAL A 9 -12.70 -1.78 4.16
C VAL A 9 -11.22 -1.56 3.79
N ILE A 10 -10.97 -0.75 2.76
CA ILE A 10 -9.62 -0.39 2.33
C ILE A 10 -9.35 1.07 2.67
N PHE A 11 -8.30 1.31 3.46
CA PHE A 11 -7.78 2.64 3.70
C PHE A 11 -6.55 2.88 2.81
N ILE A 12 -6.56 3.99 2.06
CA ILE A 12 -5.44 4.37 1.18
C ILE A 12 -4.94 5.74 1.62
N GLY A 13 -3.67 5.81 2.01
CA GLY A 13 -2.96 7.06 2.27
C GLY A 13 -1.80 7.23 1.29
N VAL A 14 -1.58 8.45 0.80
CA VAL A 14 -0.45 8.80 -0.05
C VAL A 14 0.50 9.67 0.75
N PHE A 15 1.75 9.24 0.87
CA PHE A 15 2.76 9.87 1.70
C PHE A 15 4.05 10.06 0.91
N ASP A 16 4.81 11.12 1.19
CA ASP A 16 6.17 11.32 0.67
C ASP A 16 7.21 10.86 1.71
N LEU A 17 7.28 9.54 1.90
CA LEU A 17 8.09 8.89 2.92
C LEU A 17 8.98 7.82 2.26
N LYS A 18 10.18 7.62 2.80
CA LYS A 18 11.10 6.53 2.41
C LYS A 18 11.58 5.82 3.67
N GLU A 19 10.63 5.17 4.32
CA GLU A 19 10.81 4.66 5.68
C GLU A 19 11.15 3.17 5.69
N PHE A 20 10.85 2.44 4.62
CA PHE A 20 11.06 0.99 4.60
C PHE A 20 12.33 0.63 3.84
N ASN A 21 13.16 -0.20 4.46
CA ASN A 21 14.36 -0.76 3.83
C ASN A 21 14.01 -2.07 3.08
N ASN A 22 13.10 -1.98 2.11
CA ASN A 22 12.74 -3.09 1.23
C ASN A 22 13.34 -2.88 -0.15
N GLU A 23 13.87 -3.94 -0.77
CA GLU A 23 14.37 -3.89 -2.15
C GLU A 23 13.23 -3.78 -3.17
N HIS A 24 12.04 -4.26 -2.80
CA HIS A 24 10.85 -4.24 -3.66
C HIS A 24 9.96 -3.04 -3.35
N TYR A 25 9.34 -2.50 -4.40
CA TYR A 25 8.39 -1.38 -4.30
C TYR A 25 7.12 -1.72 -3.49
N LEU A 26 6.81 -3.01 -3.30
CA LEU A 26 5.67 -3.47 -2.50
C LEU A 26 6.21 -4.17 -1.24
N SER A 27 5.81 -3.70 -0.07
CA SER A 27 6.07 -4.38 1.20
C SER A 27 4.76 -4.71 1.92
N ARG A 28 4.76 -5.82 2.66
CA ARG A 28 3.66 -6.24 3.53
C ARG A 28 4.14 -6.33 4.97
N HIS A 29 3.39 -5.73 5.87
CA HIS A 29 3.72 -5.67 7.28
C HIS A 29 2.64 -6.36 8.10
N LEU A 30 3.08 -7.14 9.10
CA LEU A 30 2.21 -7.85 10.03
C LEU A 30 2.13 -7.06 11.33
N VAL A 31 0.94 -7.04 11.95
CA VAL A 31 0.76 -6.53 13.31
C VAL A 31 0.92 -7.69 14.28
N LEU A 32 1.99 -7.66 15.07
CA LEU A 32 2.32 -8.71 16.03
C LEU A 32 2.14 -8.19 17.46
N ASN A 33 1.73 -9.07 18.36
CA ASN A 33 1.82 -8.82 19.79
C ASN A 33 3.31 -8.68 20.17
N CYS A 34 3.68 -7.63 20.91
CA CYS A 34 5.09 -7.35 21.23
C CYS A 34 5.74 -8.37 22.17
N GLU A 35 4.96 -9.04 23.01
CA GLU A 35 5.47 -10.02 23.98
C GLU A 35 5.51 -11.43 23.39
N THR A 36 4.43 -11.84 22.71
CA THR A 36 4.29 -13.22 22.20
C THR A 36 4.72 -13.37 20.75
N LEU A 37 4.84 -12.26 20.01
CA LEU A 37 5.04 -12.22 18.56
C LEU A 37 3.93 -12.90 17.75
N GLU A 38 2.76 -13.13 18.36
CA GLU A 38 1.62 -13.71 17.66
C GLU A 38 0.85 -12.66 16.84
N GLN A 39 0.42 -13.05 15.64
CA GLN A 39 -0.48 -12.25 14.82
C GLN A 39 -1.93 -12.60 15.12
N GLU A 40 -2.53 -11.85 16.05
CA GLU A 40 -3.95 -11.99 16.43
C GLU A 40 -4.88 -11.33 15.40
N LEU A 41 -4.47 -10.21 14.80
CA LEU A 41 -5.25 -9.42 13.83
C LEU A 41 -4.94 -9.84 12.38
N ARG A 42 -5.24 -11.10 12.02
CA ARG A 42 -4.87 -11.68 10.71
C ARG A 42 -5.63 -11.12 9.51
N GLU A 43 -6.81 -10.57 9.75
CA GLU A 43 -7.66 -9.99 8.70
C GLU A 43 -7.26 -8.55 8.34
N ILE A 44 -6.34 -7.96 9.11
CA ILE A 44 -5.82 -6.61 8.85
C ILE A 44 -4.49 -6.73 8.13
N GLU A 45 -4.45 -6.22 6.89
CA GLU A 45 -3.22 -6.17 6.09
C GLU A 45 -2.74 -4.73 5.91
N PHE A 46 -1.45 -4.52 6.17
CA PHE A 46 -0.75 -3.29 5.83
C PHE A 46 0.16 -3.53 4.64
N ASN A 47 -0.23 -2.98 3.50
CA ASN A 47 0.54 -3.06 2.27
C ASN A 47 1.02 -1.64 1.91
N PHE A 48 2.32 -1.48 1.67
CA PHE A 48 2.92 -0.20 1.28
C PHE A 48 3.52 -0.30 -0.11
N ILE A 49 3.21 0.69 -0.95
CA ILE A 49 3.72 0.82 -2.31
C ILE A 49 4.65 2.03 -2.36
N GLU A 50 5.96 1.79 -2.32
CA GLU A 50 7.00 2.81 -2.45
C GLU A 50 7.41 2.97 -3.91
N LEU A 51 6.79 3.91 -4.61
CA LEU A 51 7.11 4.21 -5.99
C LEU A 51 8.37 5.10 -6.07
N PRO A 52 9.21 4.93 -7.12
CA PRO A 52 10.31 5.84 -7.37
C PRO A 52 9.76 7.26 -7.57
N LYS A 53 10.39 8.25 -6.94
CA LYS A 53 10.01 9.65 -7.11
C LYS A 53 10.06 10.04 -8.58
N LEU A 54 9.10 10.84 -9.02
CA LEU A 54 9.11 11.38 -10.37
C LEU A 54 10.30 12.34 -10.51
N THR A 55 11.30 11.93 -11.29
CA THR A 55 12.45 12.78 -11.62
C THR A 55 12.23 13.60 -12.89
N LYS A 56 11.22 13.24 -13.69
CA LYS A 56 10.87 13.92 -14.94
C LYS A 56 10.10 15.21 -14.67
N LYS A 57 10.46 16.26 -15.38
CA LYS A 57 9.69 17.50 -15.47
C LYS A 57 8.42 17.26 -16.26
N ALA A 58 7.40 18.08 -16.00
CA ALA A 58 6.12 18.00 -16.71
C ALA A 58 6.27 18.04 -18.25
N SER A 59 7.22 18.81 -18.76
CA SER A 59 7.55 18.91 -20.19
C SER A 59 8.11 17.63 -20.80
N GLU A 60 8.61 16.70 -19.98
CA GLU A 60 9.20 15.42 -20.41
C GLU A 60 8.19 14.27 -20.33
N LEU A 61 7.00 14.53 -19.77
CA LEU A 61 5.93 13.55 -19.69
C LEU A 61 5.26 13.42 -21.06
N LYS A 62 5.14 12.18 -21.55
CA LYS A 62 4.40 11.87 -22.77
C LYS A 62 3.07 11.27 -22.37
N THR A 63 1.97 11.78 -22.93
CA THR A 63 0.66 11.17 -22.79
C THR A 63 0.64 9.86 -23.55
N ASN A 64 0.66 8.73 -22.83
CA ASN A 64 0.33 7.44 -23.42
C ASN A 64 -1.19 7.26 -23.35
N THR A 65 -1.88 7.60 -24.42
CA THR A 65 -3.27 7.19 -24.59
C THR A 65 -3.25 5.71 -24.94
N LEU A 66 -3.33 4.84 -23.93
CA LEU A 66 -3.71 3.44 -24.14
C LEU A 66 -5.10 3.46 -24.79
N LYS A 67 -5.15 3.22 -26.10
CA LYS A 67 -6.40 2.92 -26.79
C LYS A 67 -6.84 1.54 -26.32
N ILE A 68 -7.80 1.53 -25.41
CA ILE A 68 -8.56 0.35 -25.00
C ILE A 68 -9.63 0.10 -26.05
#